data_AF-A0A3D5ZD64-F1
#
_entry.id   AF-A0A3D5ZD64-F1
#
_cell.length_a   1.000
_cell.length_b   1.000
_cell.length_c   1.000
_cell.angle_alpha   90.00
_cell.angle_beta   90.00
_cell.angle_gamma   90.00
#
_symmetry.space_group_name_H-M   'P 1'
#
loop_
_entity.id
_entity.type
_entity.pdbx_description
1 polymer ?
#
loop_
_entity_poly.entity_id
_entity_poly.type
_entity_poly.pdbx_seq_one_letter_code
_entity_poly.pdbx_strand_id
1 'polypeptide(L)'
;MYNSKLILALMLLSSCIIFGQNNFTLTSSTLSGQATITEEFNGFGCVGENMSPALSWKNAPEGTKSFAITMYDPDAPTGSGWWHW
;
A
#
# COMPACT_ATOMS: atom_id res chain seq x y z
N MET A 1 51.47 -1.77 -7.98
CA MET A 1 50.61 -2.52 -8.92
C MET A 1 49.62 -3.34 -8.11
N TYR A 2 48.35 -2.94 -8.06
CA TYR A 2 47.34 -3.71 -7.34
C TYR A 2 47.08 -5.04 -8.06
N ASN A 3 46.99 -6.12 -7.30
CA ASN A 3 46.82 -7.47 -7.83
C ASN A 3 45.42 -7.60 -8.46
N SER A 4 45.35 -7.85 -9.77
CA SER A 4 44.10 -7.98 -10.55
C SER A 4 43.09 -8.95 -9.91
N LYS A 5 43.58 -10.00 -9.23
CA LYS A 5 42.74 -10.94 -8.47
C LYS A 5 42.00 -10.29 -7.29
N LEU A 6 42.62 -9.30 -6.64
CA LEU A 6 42.03 -8.58 -5.51
C LEU A 6 40.91 -7.64 -6.00
N ILE A 7 41.08 -7.03 -7.17
CA ILE A 7 40.08 -6.16 -7.80
C ILE A 7 38.87 -6.99 -8.25
N LEU A 8 39.09 -8.16 -8.88
CA LEU A 8 38.01 -9.05 -9.30
C LEU A 8 37.20 -9.57 -8.11
N ALA A 9 37.86 -9.93 -7.01
CA ALA A 9 37.20 -10.38 -5.79
C ALA A 9 36.32 -9.28 -5.15
N LEU A 10 36.79 -8.02 -5.17
CA LEU A 10 36.01 -6.89 -4.66
C LEU A 10 34.75 -6.61 -5.50
N MET A 11 34.84 -6.73 -6.83
CA MET A 11 33.68 -6.54 -7.72
C MET A 11 32.61 -7.64 -7.52
N LEU A 12 33.03 -8.90 -7.32
CA LEU A 12 32.12 -10.03 -7.05
C LEU A 12 31.41 -9.93 -5.68
N LEU A 13 32.07 -9.34 -4.67
CA LEU A 13 31.45 -9.09 -3.36
C LEU A 13 30.39 -7.99 -3.42
N SER A 14 30.53 -7.02 -4.34
CA SER A 14 29.58 -5.91 -4.48
C SER A 14 28.26 -6.30 -5.17
N SER A 15 28.23 -7.41 -5.92
CA SER A 15 27.02 -7.89 -6.61
C SER A 15 26.01 -8.63 -5.73
N CYS A 16 26.36 -8.93 -4.46
CA CYS A 16 25.51 -9.73 -3.57
C CYS A 16 24.45 -8.92 -2.79
N ILE A 17 24.35 -7.61 -3.01
CA ILE A 17 23.36 -6.79 -2.30
C ILE A 17 22.12 -6.58 -3.19
N ILE A 18 21.40 -7.67 -3.46
CA ILE A 18 20.02 -7.56 -3.96
C ILE A 18 19.16 -7.25 -2.73
N PHE A 19 18.90 -5.97 -2.47
CA PHE A 19 17.86 -5.58 -1.53
C PHE A 19 16.50 -5.95 -2.14
N GLY A 20 16.04 -7.19 -1.89
CA GLY A 20 14.63 -7.52 -2.08
C GLY A 20 13.84 -6.71 -1.07
N GLN A 21 13.23 -5.61 -1.52
CA GLN A 21 12.42 -4.79 -0.64
C GLN A 21 11.24 -5.63 -0.14
N ASN A 22 11.00 -5.61 1.18
CA ASN A 22 9.81 -6.26 1.73
C ASN A 22 8.57 -5.70 1.04
N ASN A 23 7.57 -6.55 0.80
CA ASN A 23 6.29 -6.10 0.27
C ASN A 23 5.72 -4.99 1.14
N PHE A 24 5.33 -3.89 0.52
CA PHE A 24 4.54 -2.87 1.17
C PHE A 24 3.16 -3.47 1.46
N THR A 25 2.85 -3.63 2.75
CA THR A 25 1.68 -4.41 3.19
C THR A 25 0.69 -3.49 3.87
N LEU A 26 -0.57 -3.51 3.43
CA LEU A 26 -1.71 -2.90 4.10
C LEU A 26 -2.50 -3.96 4.86
N THR A 27 -2.95 -3.62 6.05
CA THR A 27 -3.81 -4.44 6.91
C THR A 27 -4.90 -3.59 7.54
N SER A 28 -6.00 -4.22 7.92
CA SER A 28 -7.07 -3.59 8.69
C SER A 28 -7.57 -4.54 9.77
N SER A 29 -7.87 -3.99 10.94
CA SER A 29 -8.52 -4.73 12.03
C SER A 29 -10.04 -4.67 11.96
N THR A 30 -10.59 -3.78 11.14
CA THR A 30 -12.04 -3.57 11.00
C THR A 30 -12.56 -4.01 9.64
N LEU A 31 -11.69 -4.09 8.62
CA LEU A 31 -12.02 -4.48 7.26
C LEU A 31 -11.31 -5.77 6.87
N SER A 32 -12.07 -6.82 6.58
CA SER A 32 -11.55 -8.13 6.17
C SER A 32 -11.72 -8.42 4.66
N GLY A 33 -12.06 -7.39 3.87
CA GLY A 33 -12.26 -7.50 2.43
C GLY A 33 -13.17 -6.39 1.92
N GLN A 34 -14.44 -6.71 1.70
CA GLN A 34 -15.45 -5.76 1.24
C GLN A 34 -15.94 -4.87 2.38
N ALA A 35 -16.28 -3.63 2.04
CA ALA A 35 -16.94 -2.69 2.95
C ALA A 35 -18.28 -3.27 3.45
N THR A 36 -18.65 -2.90 4.67
CA THR A 36 -19.89 -3.34 5.30
C THR A 36 -20.75 -2.15 5.71
N ILE A 37 -21.82 -2.39 6.48
CA ILE A 37 -22.67 -1.33 7.03
C ILE A 37 -21.89 -0.32 7.88
N THR A 38 -20.76 -0.72 8.47
CA THR A 38 -19.89 0.18 9.24
C THR A 38 -19.29 1.26 8.34
N GLU A 39 -18.79 0.90 7.16
CA GLU A 39 -18.21 1.84 6.19
C GLU A 39 -19.25 2.50 5.27
N GLU A 40 -20.46 1.96 5.16
CA GLU A 40 -21.52 2.53 4.32
C GLU A 40 -21.90 3.95 4.77
N PHE A 41 -22.15 4.83 3.81
CA PHE A 41 -22.63 6.19 4.04
C PHE A 41 -23.98 6.23 4.77
N ASN A 42 -24.22 7.28 5.56
CA ASN A 42 -25.51 7.50 6.22
C ASN A 42 -26.27 8.65 5.53
N GLY A 43 -26.84 8.34 4.37
CA GLY A 43 -27.53 9.31 3.53
C GLY A 43 -27.85 8.72 2.16
N PHE A 44 -28.62 9.46 1.36
CA PHE A 44 -29.06 9.05 0.02
C PHE A 44 -29.82 7.71 -0.01
N GLY A 45 -30.45 7.35 1.11
CA GLY A 45 -31.18 6.09 1.27
C GLY A 45 -30.37 4.96 1.92
N CYS A 46 -29.06 5.13 2.11
CA CYS A 46 -28.21 4.26 2.92
C CYS A 46 -28.35 4.56 4.41
N VAL A 47 -28.04 3.57 5.26
CA VAL A 47 -28.24 3.64 6.73
C VAL A 47 -27.01 3.18 7.51
N GLY A 48 -25.85 3.22 6.86
CA GLY A 48 -24.59 2.84 7.47
C GLY A 48 -24.12 3.74 8.60
N GLU A 49 -23.01 3.34 9.21
CA GLU A 49 -22.38 4.10 10.30
C GLU A 49 -21.47 5.22 9.78
N ASN A 50 -21.13 5.19 8.48
CA ASN A 50 -20.25 6.14 7.81
C ASN A 50 -18.87 6.27 8.50
N MET A 51 -18.36 5.15 9.00
CA MET A 51 -17.09 5.07 9.71
C MET A 51 -15.99 4.52 8.81
N SER A 52 -14.87 5.24 8.69
CA SER A 52 -13.72 4.77 7.92
C SER A 52 -13.06 3.54 8.56
N PRO A 53 -12.55 2.57 7.78
CA PRO A 53 -11.88 1.40 8.32
C PRO A 53 -10.53 1.77 8.95
N ALA A 54 -10.11 1.03 9.98
CA ALA A 54 -8.78 1.17 10.55
C ALA A 54 -7.74 0.62 9.57
N LEU A 55 -6.77 1.44 9.15
CA LEU A 55 -5.73 1.04 8.21
C LEU A 55 -4.35 1.07 8.88
N SER A 56 -3.57 0.01 8.72
CA SER A 56 -2.19 -0.06 9.17
C SER A 56 -1.30 -0.63 8.07
N TRP A 57 -0.20 0.06 7.77
CA TRP A 57 0.75 -0.37 6.75
C TRP A 57 2.14 -0.59 7.31
N LYS A 58 2.89 -1.50 6.69
CA LYS A 58 4.28 -1.84 7.06
C LYS A 58 5.14 -1.95 5.80
N ASN A 59 6.44 -1.77 5.99
CA ASN A 59 7.45 -1.87 4.92
C ASN A 59 7.24 -0.87 3.79
N ALA A 60 6.94 0.39 4.13
CA ALA A 60 6.95 1.45 3.13
C ALA A 60 8.34 1.53 2.47
N PRO A 61 8.43 1.81 1.16
CA PRO A 61 9.71 1.95 0.47
C PRO A 61 10.64 2.97 1.14
N GLU A 62 11.95 2.74 1.06
CA GLU A 62 12.94 3.70 1.53
C GLU A 62 12.76 5.04 0.80
N GLY A 63 12.88 6.14 1.54
CA GLY A 63 12.65 7.48 0.99
C GLY A 63 11.19 7.89 0.86
N THR A 64 10.22 7.09 1.31
CA THR A 64 8.81 7.51 1.41
C THR A 64 8.68 8.75 2.29
N LYS A 65 8.11 9.82 1.74
CA LYS A 65 7.94 11.11 2.44
C LYS A 65 6.53 11.33 2.96
N SER A 66 5.54 10.72 2.32
CA SER A 66 4.13 10.87 2.63
C SER A 66 3.34 9.68 2.07
N PHE A 67 2.09 9.56 2.53
CA PHE A 67 1.12 8.59 2.03
C PHE A 67 -0.13 9.33 1.57
N ALA A 68 -0.85 8.74 0.63
CA ALA A 68 -2.22 9.10 0.28
C ALA A 68 -3.10 7.86 0.45
N ILE A 69 -4.36 8.08 0.84
CA ILE A 69 -5.35 7.02 1.01
C ILE A 69 -6.54 7.41 0.13
N THR A 70 -7.03 6.44 -0.63
CA THR A 70 -8.24 6.61 -1.44
C THR A 70 -9.11 5.37 -1.32
N MET A 71 -10.42 5.57 -1.35
CA MET A 71 -11.40 4.48 -1.42
C MET A 71 -12.32 4.73 -2.61
N TYR A 72 -12.30 3.82 -3.58
CA TYR A 72 -12.95 4.02 -4.87
C TYR A 72 -13.88 2.85 -5.19
N ASP A 73 -15.12 3.18 -5.56
CA ASP A 73 -16.11 2.26 -6.08
C ASP A 73 -16.11 2.35 -7.63
N PRO A 74 -15.57 1.33 -8.34
CA PRO A 74 -15.61 1.29 -9.80
C PRO A 74 -17.01 0.96 -10.36
N ASP A 75 -17.92 0.42 -9.54
CA ASP A 75 -19.23 -0.08 -9.96
C ASP A 75 -20.32 0.99 -9.90
N ALA A 76 -20.05 2.14 -9.26
CA ALA A 76 -20.96 3.27 -9.23
C ALA A 76 -21.31 3.75 -10.66
N PRO A 77 -22.61 3.83 -11.03
CA PRO A 77 -23.07 4.06 -12.40
C PRO A 77 -23.03 5.55 -12.81
N THR A 78 -21.88 6.18 -12.67
CA THR A 78 -21.66 7.62 -12.95
C THR A 78 -20.86 7.88 -14.22
N GLY A 79 -20.31 6.82 -14.83
CA GLY A 79 -19.31 6.91 -15.91
C GLY A 79 -17.87 7.09 -15.41
N SER A 80 -17.65 7.35 -14.12
CA SER A 80 -16.33 7.54 -13.53
C SER A 80 -16.18 6.92 -12.12
N GLY A 81 -17.06 5.98 -11.76
CA GLY A 81 -17.15 5.41 -10.43
C GLY A 81 -17.47 6.45 -9.34
N TRP A 82 -17.09 6.16 -8.10
CA TRP A 82 -17.28 7.05 -6.96
C TRP A 82 -16.06 7.05 -6.03
N TRP A 83 -15.56 8.24 -5.70
CA TRP A 83 -14.50 8.41 -4.71
C TRP A 83 -15.15 8.62 -3.34
N HIS A 84 -15.06 7.61 -2.48
CA HIS A 84 -15.55 7.65 -1.10
C HIS A 84 -14.57 8.38 -0.18
N TRP A 85 -13.28 8.26 -0.46
CA TRP A 85 -12.20 8.99 0.20
C TRP A 85 -11.08 9.32 -0.77
#